data_AF-A0A0S7XTM8-F1
#
_entry.id   AF-A0A0S7XTM8-F1
#
_cell.length_a   1.000
_cell.length_b   1.000
_cell.length_c   1.000
_cell.angle_alpha   90.00
_cell.angle_beta   90.00
_cell.angle_gamma   90.00
#
_symmetry.space_group_name_H-M   'P 1'
#
loop_
_entity.id
_entity.type
_entity.pdbx_description
1 polymer ?
#
loop_
_entity_poly.entity_id
_entity_poly.type
_entity_poly.pdbx_seq_one_letter_code
_entity_poly.pdbx_strand_id
1 'polypeptide(L)' 'MITGEKVKIKSTSLNTFFGLTGKIGKILEQLKNSSGAGRKQYAVKVDEDTWWLYEDEIESISEEITK' A
#
# COMPACT_ATOMS: atom_id res chain seq x y z
N MET A 1 -5.59 1.79 -8.08
CA MET A 1 -4.24 2.19 -7.67
C MET A 1 -3.27 1.89 -8.81
N ILE A 2 -2.32 2.77 -9.08
CA ILE A 2 -1.30 2.59 -10.15
C ILE A 2 0.13 2.68 -9.59
N THR A 3 1.11 2.13 -10.32
CA THR A 3 2.53 2.37 -10.01
C THR A 3 2.82 3.86 -9.95
N GLY A 4 3.52 4.28 -8.90
CA GLY A 4 3.88 5.66 -8.64
C GLY A 4 2.90 6.43 -7.74
N GLU A 5 1.71 5.87 -7.49
CA GLU A 5 0.69 6.47 -6.64
C GLU A 5 1.11 6.50 -5.17
N LYS A 6 0.79 7.60 -4.48
CA LYS A 6 0.96 7.70 -3.02
C LYS A 6 -0.25 7.07 -2.33
N VAL A 7 0.03 6.20 -1.36
CA VAL A 7 -0.99 5.48 -0.61
C VAL A 7 -0.77 5.61 0.88
N LYS A 8 -1.85 5.69 1.66
CA LYS A 8 -1.83 5.61 3.11
C LYS A 8 -2.00 4.17 3.54
N ILE A 9 -1.20 3.70 4.48
CA ILE A 9 -1.36 2.37 5.06
C ILE A 9 -2.44 2.44 6.14
N LYS A 10 -3.54 1.71 5.97
CA LYS A 10 -4.72 1.75 6.86
C LYS A 10 -4.59 0.81 8.04
N SER A 11 -4.27 -0.44 7.76
CA SER A 11 -4.21 -1.50 8.76
C SER A 11 -3.54 -2.69 8.11
N THR A 12 -2.57 -3.26 8.80
CA THR A 12 -1.90 -4.49 8.40
C THR A 12 -2.45 -5.63 9.24
N SER A 13 -2.93 -6.69 8.61
CA SER A 13 -3.68 -7.77 9.28
C SER A 13 -2.83 -8.68 10.19
N LEU A 14 -1.56 -8.32 10.42
CA LEU A 14 -0.61 -9.10 11.20
C LEU A 14 0.07 -8.20 12.25
N ASN A 15 0.09 -8.68 13.50
CA ASN A 15 0.74 -8.09 14.68
C ASN A 15 2.24 -7.72 14.50
N THR A 16 2.84 -7.95 13.34
CA THR A 16 4.26 -7.68 13.03
C THR A 16 4.51 -6.29 12.44
N PHE A 17 3.45 -5.56 12.06
CA PHE A 17 3.55 -4.33 11.26
C PHE A 17 3.15 -3.05 12.02
N PHE A 18 3.21 -3.07 13.36
CA PHE A 18 2.73 -2.02 14.27
C PHE A 18 3.27 -0.59 14.02
N GLY A 19 4.29 -0.41 13.18
CA GLY A 19 4.86 0.90 12.84
C GLY A 19 4.48 1.47 11.48
N LEU A 20 3.71 0.75 10.66
CA LEU A 20 3.38 1.18 9.29
C LEU A 20 2.02 1.86 9.17
N THR A 21 1.07 1.51 10.05
CA THR A 21 -0.27 2.10 10.06
C THR A 21 -0.20 3.63 10.15
N GLY A 22 -0.84 4.31 9.22
CA GLY A 22 -0.85 5.77 9.11
C GLY A 22 0.30 6.36 8.31
N LYS A 23 1.36 5.59 7.99
CA LYS A 23 2.43 6.05 7.11
C LYS A 23 1.95 6.17 5.66
N ILE A 24 2.62 7.06 4.94
CA ILE A 24 2.42 7.24 3.50
C ILE A 24 3.53 6.49 2.78
N GLY A 25 3.13 5.62 1.86
CA GLY A 25 4.03 4.92 0.97
C GLY A 25 3.78 5.28 -0.49
N LYS A 26 4.66 4.80 -1.37
CA LYS A 26 4.53 4.92 -2.82
C LYS A 26 4.48 3.54 -3.44
N ILE A 27 3.48 3.29 -4.29
CA ILE A 27 3.42 2.03 -5.03
C ILE A 27 4.58 1.98 -6.02
N LEU A 28 5.42 0.96 -5.91
CA LEU A 28 6.49 0.67 -6.86
C LEU A 28 5.98 -0.22 -7.99
N GLU A 29 5.23 -1.25 -7.65
CA GLU A 29 4.70 -2.21 -8.61
C GLU A 29 3.47 -2.91 -8.06
N GLN A 30 2.60 -3.34 -8.98
CA GLN A 30 1.48 -4.23 -8.68
C GLN A 30 1.90 -5.65 -9.01
N LEU A 31 1.89 -6.52 -8.00
CA LEU A 31 2.15 -7.94 -8.19
C LEU A 31 0.94 -8.60 -8.87
N LYS A 32 1.17 -9.23 -10.01
CA LYS A 32 0.10 -9.82 -10.84
C LYS A 32 -0.53 -11.10 -10.27
N ASN A 33 0.01 -11.70 -9.20
CA ASN A 33 -0.49 -12.99 -8.69
C ASN A 33 0.13 -13.36 -7.32
N SER A 34 -0.24 -12.70 -6.23
CA SER A 34 0.40 -13.00 -4.94
C SER A 34 -0.30 -14.07 -4.09
N SER A 35 -1.59 -14.34 -4.26
CA SER A 35 -2.23 -15.43 -3.53
C SER A 35 -3.51 -15.84 -4.24
N GLY A 36 -3.80 -17.14 -4.31
CA GLY A 36 -4.97 -17.73 -5.00
C GLY A 36 -6.36 -17.26 -4.53
N ALA A 37 -6.43 -16.18 -3.74
CA ALA A 37 -7.63 -15.53 -3.24
C ALA A 37 -8.10 -14.33 -4.10
N GLY A 38 -7.47 -14.06 -5.25
CA GLY A 38 -7.88 -12.98 -6.17
C GLY A 38 -7.60 -11.57 -5.64
N ARG A 39 -6.87 -11.44 -4.54
CA ARG A 39 -6.48 -10.14 -3.95
C ARG A 39 -5.22 -9.61 -4.64
N LYS A 40 -5.24 -8.33 -4.99
CA LYS A 40 -4.08 -7.64 -5.53
C LYS A 40 -3.13 -7.28 -4.39
N GLN A 41 -1.85 -7.54 -4.60
CA GLN A 41 -0.78 -7.10 -3.70
C GLN A 41 0.07 -6.06 -4.41
N TYR A 42 0.52 -5.07 -3.67
CA TYR A 42 1.32 -3.97 -4.16
C TYR A 42 2.63 -3.91 -3.37
N ALA A 43 3.74 -3.73 -4.07
CA ALA A 43 4.99 -3.35 -3.45
C ALA A 43 4.93 -1.85 -3.16
N VAL A 44 5.00 -1.48 -1.90
CA VAL A 44 4.87 -0.11 -1.41
C VAL A 44 6.16 0.28 -0.72
N LYS A 45 6.84 1.30 -1.24
CA LYS A 45 7.99 1.89 -0.57
C LYS A 45 7.53 2.86 0.50
N VAL A 46 7.94 2.64 1.74
CA VAL A 46 7.67 3.48 2.91
C VAL A 46 9.01 3.87 3.48
N ASP A 47 9.30 5.17 3.56
CA ASP A 47 10.62 5.67 3.91
C ASP A 47 11.70 5.04 2.98
N GLU A 48 12.60 4.22 3.51
CA GLU A 48 13.65 3.53 2.75
C GLU A 48 13.33 2.05 2.48
N ASP A 49 12.32 1.49 3.14
CA ASP A 49 11.95 0.07 3.09
C ASP A 49 10.83 -0.21 2.08
N THR A 50 10.82 -1.41 1.51
CA THR A 50 9.76 -1.87 0.62
C THR A 50 8.92 -2.94 1.31
N TRP A 51 7.60 -2.73 1.30
CA TRP A 51 6.62 -3.56 1.96
C TRP A 51 5.62 -4.12 0.96
N TRP A 52 5.20 -5.37 1.14
CA TRP A 52 4.20 -6.01 0.29
C TRP A 52 2.85 -5.99 1.00
N LEU A 53 1.97 -5.11 0.54
CA LEU A 53 0.69 -4.84 1.19
C LEU A 53 -0.46 -5.19 0.24
N TYR A 54 -1.55 -5.71 0.80
CA TYR A 54 -2.75 -5.97 0.01
C TYR A 54 -3.53 -4.68 -0.29
N GLU A 55 -4.35 -4.71 -1.35
CA GLU A 55 -5.22 -3.59 -1.74
C GLU A 55 -6.09 -3.08 -0.59
N ASP A 56 -6.56 -3.97 0.29
CA ASP A 56 -7.39 -3.61 1.45
C ASP A 56 -6.61 -3.01 2.62
N GLU A 57 -5.28 -3.20 2.66
CA GLU A 57 -4.40 -2.67 3.72
C GLU A 57 -3.93 -1.24 3.44
N ILE A 58 -4.14 -0.76 2.21
CA ILE A 58 -3.71 0.56 1.74
C ILE A 58 -4.86 1.37 1.14
N GLU A 59 -4.73 2.68 1.10
CA GLU A 59 -5.70 3.59 0.52
C GLU A 59 -5.01 4.62 -0.36
N SER A 60 -5.50 4.78 -1.58
CA SER A 60 -5.06 5.84 -2.48
C SER A 60 -5.33 7.21 -1.85
N ILE A 61 -4.26 7.98 -1.68
CA ILE A 61 -4.39 9.40 -1.33
C ILE A 61 -4.40 10.15 -2.66
N SER A 62 -5.57 10.27 -3.27
CA SER A 62 -5.77 11.31 -4.28
C SER A 62 -5.83 12.62 -3.51
N GLU A 63 -4.83 13.48 -3.68
CA GLU A 63 -4.95 14.89 -3.32
C GLU A 63 -6.18 15.43 -4.06
N GLU A 64 -7.30 15.57 -3.36
CA GLU A 64 -8.40 16.40 -3.81
C GLU A 64 -7.87 17.83 -3.72
N ILE A 65 -7.36 18.33 -4.86
CA ILE A 65 -6.85 19.70 -4.99
C ILE A 65 -8.05 20.61 -4.71
N THR A 66 -8.12 21.13 -3.49
CA THR A 66 -9.06 22.17 -3.12
C THR A 66 -8.84 23.35 -4.07
N LYS A 67 -9.85 23.63 -4.88
CA LYS A 67 -9.90 24.78 -5.78
C LYS A 67 -9.97 26.10 -5.02
#